data_AF-A0AAV2RMH5-F1
#
_entry.id   AF-A0AAV2RMH5-F1
#
_cell.length_a   1.000
_cell.length_b   1.000
_cell.length_c   1.000
_cell.angle_alpha   90.00
_cell.angle_beta   90.00
_cell.angle_gamma   90.00
#
_symmetry.space_group_name_H-M   'P 1'
#
loop_
_entity.id
_entity.type
_entity.pdbx_description
1 polymer ?
#
loop_
_entity_poly.entity_id
_entity_poly.type
_entity_poly.pdbx_seq_one_letter_code
_entity_poly.pdbx_strand_id
1 'polypeptide(L)'
;MEVHAYITANGGNFHWIGGSDLATEGTWLWSDGRPIDMGVPPWQGYQPGGGASQNCLLMNTHGHNDYFCTSTLRYICELGVPTVPRIILRTEQEPAGNTRNNNANCISPWVSGGNGESSCLLFVQRSLDWDGARQHCISAGGDLPLIDMESKRSDILNHYQGSGFVSFWVAANDR
;
A
#
# COMPACT_ATOMS: atom_id res chain seq x y z
N MET A 1 -10.84 11.57 -21.99
CA MET A 1 -9.72 12.32 -21.37
C MET A 1 -8.77 11.28 -20.81
N GLU A 2 -7.53 11.22 -21.31
CA GLU A 2 -6.57 10.18 -20.92
C GLU A 2 -6.12 10.37 -19.46
N VAL A 3 -6.18 9.30 -18.68
CA VAL A 3 -5.79 9.24 -17.26
C VAL A 3 -4.36 9.76 -17.04
N HIS A 4 -3.49 9.66 -18.05
CA HIS A 4 -2.14 10.24 -18.01
C HIS A 4 -2.13 11.76 -17.78
N ALA A 5 -2.99 12.51 -18.48
CA ALA A 5 -3.11 13.95 -18.27
C ALA A 5 -3.66 14.29 -16.87
N TYR A 6 -4.50 13.43 -16.28
CA TYR A 6 -5.04 13.62 -14.93
C TYR A 6 -4.00 13.36 -13.82
N ILE A 7 -3.16 12.33 -13.96
CA ILE A 7 -2.10 11.99 -13.01
C ILE A 7 -1.05 13.12 -12.94
N THR A 8 -0.64 13.66 -14.10
CA THR A 8 0.36 14.73 -14.16
C THR A 8 -0.21 16.09 -13.74
N ALA A 9 -1.48 16.38 -14.03
CA ALA A 9 -2.07 17.71 -13.77
C ALA A 9 -2.54 17.93 -12.32
N ASN A 10 -2.90 16.88 -11.57
CA ASN A 10 -3.55 17.05 -10.26
C ASN A 10 -2.73 16.62 -9.04
N GLY A 11 -1.46 16.21 -9.22
CA GLY A 11 -0.61 15.85 -8.07
C GLY A 11 -1.23 14.79 -7.14
N GLY A 12 -2.07 13.90 -7.70
CA GLY A 12 -2.82 12.94 -6.90
C GLY A 12 -1.91 11.92 -6.23
N ASN A 13 -2.33 11.42 -5.08
CA ASN A 13 -1.64 10.36 -4.33
C ASN A 13 -1.77 8.99 -5.03
N PHE A 14 -1.21 8.87 -6.23
CA PHE A 14 -1.16 7.63 -7.00
C PHE A 14 0.04 6.79 -6.57
N HIS A 15 -0.23 5.56 -6.13
CA HIS A 15 0.81 4.64 -5.67
C HIS A 15 0.63 3.26 -6.31
N TRP A 16 1.74 2.64 -6.72
CA TRP A 16 1.72 1.22 -7.06
C TRP A 16 1.38 0.37 -5.84
N ILE A 17 0.56 -0.66 -6.07
CA ILE A 17 0.19 -1.69 -5.11
C ILE A 17 0.34 -3.08 -5.76
N GLY A 18 0.21 -4.14 -4.97
CA GLY A 18 0.64 -5.49 -5.36
C GLY A 18 -0.28 -6.23 -6.33
N GLY A 19 -1.13 -5.54 -7.09
CA GLY A 19 -2.05 -6.17 -8.04
C GLY A 19 -1.56 -6.12 -9.49
N SER A 20 -1.84 -7.15 -10.26
CA SER A 20 -1.65 -7.18 -11.72
C SER A 20 -2.55 -8.23 -12.37
N ASP A 21 -2.88 -8.06 -13.65
CA ASP A 21 -3.47 -9.09 -14.51
C ASP A 21 -2.55 -9.47 -15.68
N LEU A 22 -1.24 -9.16 -15.56
CA LEU A 22 -0.19 -9.51 -16.53
C LEU A 22 -0.19 -10.97 -16.99
N ALA A 23 -0.63 -11.90 -16.13
CA ALA A 23 -0.70 -13.32 -16.46
C ALA A 23 -1.87 -13.66 -17.38
N THR A 24 -3.01 -12.99 -17.22
CA THR A 24 -4.24 -13.23 -17.98
C THR A 24 -5.13 -12.00 -17.89
N GLU A 25 -5.29 -11.32 -19.01
CA GLU A 25 -6.14 -10.13 -19.17
C GLU A 25 -7.51 -10.30 -18.49
N GLY A 26 -7.88 -9.33 -17.65
CA GLY A 26 -9.16 -9.34 -16.93
C GLY A 26 -9.20 -10.28 -15.71
N THR A 27 -8.12 -11.00 -15.41
CA THR A 27 -7.97 -11.81 -14.19
C THR A 27 -6.93 -11.16 -13.28
N TRP A 28 -7.41 -10.32 -12.37
CA TRP A 28 -6.57 -9.61 -11.42
C TRP A 28 -6.14 -10.50 -10.26
N LEU A 29 -4.83 -10.54 -10.03
CA LEU A 29 -4.21 -11.27 -8.94
C LEU A 29 -3.37 -10.32 -8.09
N TRP A 30 -3.41 -10.54 -6.78
CA TRP A 30 -2.41 -10.05 -5.86
C TRP A 30 -1.04 -10.70 -6.13
N SER A 31 0.02 -10.08 -5.64
CA SER A 31 1.40 -10.50 -5.88
C SER A 31 1.73 -11.88 -5.28
N ASP A 32 0.88 -12.36 -4.35
CA ASP A 32 0.89 -13.68 -3.75
C ASP A 32 0.02 -14.72 -4.48
N GLY A 33 -0.64 -14.33 -5.57
CA GLY A 33 -1.47 -15.19 -6.41
C GLY A 33 -2.94 -15.28 -6.01
N ARG A 34 -3.38 -14.63 -4.92
CA ARG A 34 -4.81 -14.59 -4.57
C ARG A 34 -5.59 -13.72 -5.56
N PRO A 35 -6.84 -14.07 -5.89
CA PRO A 35 -7.66 -13.25 -6.78
C PRO A 35 -8.02 -11.90 -6.16
N ILE A 36 -8.15 -10.88 -7.00
CA ILE A 36 -8.74 -9.59 -6.66
C ILE A 36 -10.17 -9.59 -7.19
N ASP A 37 -11.14 -9.59 -6.29
CA ASP A 37 -12.55 -9.56 -6.69
C ASP A 37 -12.92 -8.20 -7.29
N MET A 38 -13.70 -8.25 -8.37
CA MET A 38 -14.29 -7.05 -8.93
C MET A 38 -15.29 -6.46 -7.92
N GLY A 39 -15.07 -5.20 -7.54
CA GLY A 39 -15.92 -4.44 -6.62
C GLY A 39 -15.38 -4.27 -5.20
N VAL A 40 -14.48 -5.14 -4.71
CA VAL A 40 -13.85 -4.99 -3.38
C VAL A 40 -12.35 -5.32 -3.45
N PRO A 41 -11.45 -4.41 -3.00
CA PRO A 41 -11.70 -3.02 -2.61
C PRO A 41 -12.02 -2.15 -3.81
N PRO A 42 -12.57 -0.94 -3.62
CA PRO A 42 -13.28 -0.26 -4.67
C PRO A 42 -12.36 0.12 -5.82
N TRP A 43 -12.69 -0.40 -6.98
CA TRP A 43 -12.21 0.04 -8.28
C TRP A 43 -12.78 1.42 -8.56
N GLN A 44 -12.02 2.27 -9.24
CA GLN A 44 -12.54 3.54 -9.74
C GLN A 44 -13.65 3.26 -10.75
N GLY A 45 -14.58 4.22 -10.90
CA GLY A 45 -15.67 4.08 -11.87
C GLY A 45 -15.12 3.75 -13.25
N TYR A 46 -15.70 2.71 -13.88
CA TYR A 46 -15.31 2.19 -15.19
C TYR A 46 -13.91 1.53 -15.25
N GLN A 47 -13.36 1.10 -14.11
CA GLN A 47 -12.10 0.35 -14.06
C GLN A 47 -12.32 -1.13 -13.66
N PRO A 48 -11.43 -2.04 -14.13
CA PRO A 48 -10.32 -1.81 -15.07
C PRO A 48 -10.82 -1.54 -16.49
N GLY A 49 -10.15 -0.67 -17.23
CA GLY A 49 -10.63 -0.16 -18.51
C GLY A 49 -9.58 -0.01 -19.62
N GLY A 50 -8.31 -0.30 -19.33
CA GLY A 50 -7.20 -0.16 -20.26
C GLY A 50 -6.91 -1.38 -21.13
N GLY A 51 -7.57 -2.50 -20.85
CA GLY A 51 -7.38 -3.75 -21.60
C GLY A 51 -5.94 -4.27 -21.48
N ALA A 52 -5.52 -5.07 -22.47
CA ALA A 52 -4.21 -5.73 -22.53
C ALA A 52 -2.96 -4.82 -22.45
N SER A 53 -3.14 -3.50 -22.45
CA SER A 53 -2.05 -2.52 -22.35
C SER A 53 -1.82 -1.99 -20.93
N GLN A 54 -2.79 -2.14 -20.02
CA GLN A 54 -2.73 -1.59 -18.67
C GLN A 54 -2.92 -2.71 -17.66
N ASN A 55 -1.81 -3.31 -17.23
CA ASN A 55 -1.89 -4.58 -16.50
C ASN A 55 -1.36 -4.50 -15.06
N CYS A 56 -1.08 -3.29 -14.56
CA CYS A 56 -0.49 -3.06 -13.26
C CYS A 56 -1.37 -2.17 -12.40
N LEU A 57 -1.61 -2.58 -11.15
CA LEU A 57 -2.57 -1.95 -10.26
C LEU A 57 -1.94 -0.77 -9.53
N LEU A 58 -2.57 0.40 -9.65
CA LEU A 58 -2.33 1.53 -8.79
C LEU A 58 -3.54 1.84 -7.93
N MET A 59 -3.34 2.60 -6.86
CA MET A 59 -4.43 3.15 -6.06
C MET A 59 -4.25 4.64 -5.77
N ASN A 60 -5.36 5.33 -5.55
CA ASN A 60 -5.42 6.65 -4.96
C ASN A 60 -6.65 6.77 -4.03
N THR A 61 -7.02 8.00 -3.65
CA THR A 61 -8.22 8.28 -2.84
C THR A 61 -9.54 7.80 -3.45
N HIS A 62 -9.61 7.65 -4.77
CA HIS A 62 -10.80 7.24 -5.51
C HIS A 62 -10.93 5.73 -5.70
N GLY A 63 -9.88 4.95 -5.45
CA GLY A 63 -9.91 3.50 -5.66
C GLY A 63 -8.76 2.97 -6.50
N HIS A 64 -8.89 1.69 -6.86
CA HIS A 64 -7.97 0.98 -7.74
C HIS A 64 -8.14 1.38 -9.20
N ASN A 65 -7.06 1.36 -9.95
CA ASN A 65 -7.05 1.56 -11.38
C ASN A 65 -5.94 0.72 -12.02
N ASP A 66 -6.20 0.21 -13.19
CA ASP A 66 -5.20 -0.41 -14.05
C ASP A 66 -4.39 0.66 -14.76
N TYR A 67 -3.09 0.39 -14.95
CA TYR A 67 -2.22 1.35 -15.60
C TYR A 67 -1.03 0.70 -16.32
N PHE A 68 -0.39 1.47 -17.19
CA PHE A 68 0.79 1.02 -17.93
C PHE A 68 1.92 0.69 -16.95
N CYS A 69 2.31 -0.59 -16.89
CA CYS A 69 3.32 -1.09 -15.97
C CYS A 69 4.66 -0.35 -16.04
N THR A 70 5.02 0.17 -17.22
CA THR A 70 6.27 0.90 -17.50
C THR A 70 6.22 2.37 -17.04
N SER A 71 5.08 2.85 -16.56
CA SER A 71 4.98 4.22 -16.02
C SER A 71 5.68 4.33 -14.68
N THR A 72 6.40 5.42 -14.45
CA THR A 72 7.07 5.63 -13.17
C THR A 72 6.14 6.33 -12.18
N LEU A 73 5.73 5.65 -11.11
CA LEU A 73 4.89 6.19 -10.04
C LEU A 73 5.55 5.98 -8.67
N ARG A 74 5.14 6.79 -7.69
CA ARG A 74 5.39 6.49 -6.28
C ARG A 74 4.75 5.17 -5.92
N TYR A 75 5.16 4.58 -4.81
CA TYR A 75 4.68 3.27 -4.43
C TYR A 75 4.71 3.09 -2.92
N ILE A 76 3.95 2.09 -2.46
CA ILE A 76 3.88 1.73 -1.05
C ILE A 76 4.52 0.35 -0.93
N CYS A 77 5.30 0.12 0.12
CA CYS A 77 5.69 -1.22 0.52
C CYS A 77 4.89 -1.62 1.77
N GLU A 78 4.59 -2.90 1.90
CA GLU A 78 4.09 -3.54 3.11
C GLU A 78 5.17 -4.52 3.58
N LEU A 79 5.57 -4.43 4.85
CA LEU A 79 6.38 -5.48 5.46
C LEU A 79 5.55 -6.75 5.44
N GLY A 80 6.08 -7.80 4.80
CA GLY A 80 5.56 -9.14 5.00
C GLY A 80 5.61 -9.37 6.50
N VAL A 81 4.45 -9.57 7.14
CA VAL A 81 4.42 -9.97 8.55
C VAL A 81 5.44 -11.10 8.67
N PRO A 82 6.41 -11.05 9.60
CA PRO A 82 7.33 -12.17 9.74
C PRO A 82 6.48 -13.39 10.09
N THR A 83 6.12 -14.18 9.08
CA THR A 83 5.69 -15.57 9.23
C THR A 83 6.94 -16.39 9.52
N VAL A 84 7.74 -15.93 10.49
CA VAL A 84 8.46 -16.83 11.35
C VAL A 84 7.35 -17.43 12.22
N PRO A 85 7.05 -18.74 12.14
CA PRO A 85 6.54 -19.39 13.33
C PRO A 85 7.50 -18.97 14.45
N ARG A 86 6.99 -18.53 15.61
CA ARG A 86 7.82 -18.16 16.78
C ARG A 86 8.59 -19.37 17.36
N ILE A 87 9.18 -20.21 16.52
CA ILE A 87 9.78 -21.49 16.86
C ILE A 87 11.09 -21.59 16.07
N ILE A 88 12.16 -21.12 16.74
CA ILE A 88 13.59 -21.37 16.51
C ILE A 88 14.30 -20.54 15.43
N LEU A 89 14.82 -19.39 15.86
CA LEU A 89 16.27 -19.14 15.85
C LEU A 89 16.63 -18.49 17.20
N ARG A 90 16.82 -19.32 18.23
CA ARG A 90 17.42 -18.92 19.51
C ARG A 90 18.92 -19.20 19.43
N THR A 91 19.70 -18.16 19.23
CA THR A 91 21.12 -17.94 19.58
C THR A 91 21.50 -16.73 18.73
N GLU A 92 21.63 -15.50 19.20
CA GLU A 92 22.25 -15.02 20.43
C GLU A 92 21.43 -13.88 21.06
N GLN A 93 21.83 -13.55 22.28
CA GLN A 93 21.07 -12.83 23.28
C GLN A 93 21.44 -11.35 23.29
N GLU A 94 20.54 -10.48 22.83
CA GLU A 94 20.53 -9.07 23.22
C GLU A 94 19.71 -8.91 24.52
N PRO A 95 20.14 -8.06 25.47
CA PRO A 95 19.67 -8.12 26.85
C PRO A 95 18.22 -7.66 26.98
N ALA A 96 17.52 -8.33 27.88
CA ALA A 96 16.12 -8.11 28.19
C ALA A 96 15.84 -6.65 28.58
N GLY A 97 15.17 -5.92 27.68
CA GLY A 97 14.68 -4.57 27.88
C GLY A 97 13.24 -4.39 27.40
N ASN A 98 12.31 -4.76 28.27
CA ASN A 98 11.01 -4.13 28.49
C ASN A 98 9.81 -4.36 27.51
N THR A 99 8.83 -5.10 28.05
CA THR A 99 7.39 -5.25 27.74
C THR A 99 6.91 -5.59 26.34
N ARG A 100 6.17 -6.71 26.28
CA ARG A 100 5.06 -6.92 25.34
C ARG A 100 4.14 -5.69 25.34
N ASN A 101 4.06 -5.00 24.22
CA ASN A 101 2.88 -4.30 23.79
C ASN A 101 2.33 -5.05 22.56
N ASN A 102 1.13 -5.58 22.68
CA ASN A 102 0.34 -6.10 21.55
C ASN A 102 -0.19 -4.92 20.70
N ASN A 103 0.70 -4.01 20.32
CA ASN A 103 0.42 -2.93 19.38
C ASN A 103 1.64 -2.85 18.45
N ALA A 104 1.41 -3.06 17.16
CA ALA A 104 2.44 -3.18 16.14
C ALA A 104 3.19 -1.84 15.96
N ASN A 105 4.22 -1.59 16.75
CA ASN A 105 5.12 -0.48 16.52
C ASN A 105 6.08 -0.87 15.38
N CYS A 106 5.81 -0.37 14.19
CA CYS A 106 6.64 -0.59 13.02
C CYS A 106 8.05 0.00 13.23
N ILE A 107 9.05 -0.71 12.72
CA ILE A 107 10.44 -0.25 12.77
C ILE A 107 10.57 0.94 11.83
N SER A 108 11.13 2.07 12.28
CA SER A 108 11.41 3.20 11.39
C SER A 108 12.24 2.74 10.17
N PRO A 109 11.91 3.14 8.93
CA PRO A 109 10.96 4.19 8.52
C PRO A 109 9.50 3.72 8.28
N TRP A 110 9.16 2.49 8.63
CA TRP A 110 7.83 1.94 8.43
C TRP A 110 6.85 2.53 9.44
N VAL A 111 5.62 2.79 8.99
CA VAL A 111 4.53 3.33 9.81
C VAL A 111 3.46 2.27 10.03
N SER A 112 2.92 2.20 11.24
CA SER A 112 1.82 1.29 11.57
C SER A 112 0.53 1.79 10.95
N GLY A 113 -0.25 0.87 10.39
CA GLY A 113 -1.67 1.09 10.15
C GLY A 113 -2.37 1.53 11.44
N GLY A 114 -3.15 2.59 11.40
CA GLY A 114 -3.73 3.25 12.57
C GLY A 114 -4.83 2.46 13.28
N ASN A 115 -5.17 1.27 12.79
CA ASN A 115 -6.32 0.48 13.22
C ASN A 115 -5.99 -0.83 13.94
N GLY A 116 -4.73 -1.05 14.35
CA GLY A 116 -4.33 -2.21 15.16
C GLY A 116 -4.16 -3.52 14.38
N GLU A 117 -4.15 -3.46 13.05
CA GLU A 117 -3.77 -4.59 12.20
C GLU A 117 -2.26 -4.57 11.89
N SER A 118 -1.68 -5.76 11.73
CA SER A 118 -0.23 -6.01 11.83
C SER A 118 0.61 -5.57 10.61
N SER A 119 0.06 -4.76 9.72
CA SER A 119 0.74 -4.33 8.49
C SER A 119 1.51 -3.04 8.70
N CYS A 120 2.82 -3.11 8.52
CA CYS A 120 3.70 -1.95 8.53
C CYS A 120 3.91 -1.46 7.10
N LEU A 121 3.60 -0.19 6.86
CA LEU A 121 3.63 0.42 5.53
C LEU A 121 4.81 1.37 5.39
N LEU A 122 5.39 1.45 4.20
CA LEU A 122 6.43 2.41 3.84
C LEU A 122 6.02 3.15 2.56
N PHE A 123 5.80 4.46 2.69
CA PHE A 123 5.43 5.33 1.57
C PHE A 123 6.69 5.85 0.88
N VAL A 124 7.00 5.28 -0.29
CA VAL A 124 8.23 5.58 -1.00
C VAL A 124 8.03 6.75 -1.95
N GLN A 125 8.80 7.82 -1.73
CA GLN A 125 8.67 9.09 -2.47
C GLN A 125 9.30 9.07 -3.86
N ARG A 126 10.25 8.16 -4.12
CA ARG A 126 10.83 7.97 -5.46
C ARG A 126 9.84 7.24 -6.36
N SER A 127 9.91 7.53 -7.65
CA SER A 127 9.04 6.88 -8.63
C SER A 127 9.79 5.79 -9.39
N LEU A 128 9.16 4.63 -9.55
CA LEU A 128 9.65 3.50 -10.36
C LEU A 128 8.50 2.92 -11.17
N ASP A 129 8.84 2.13 -12.18
CA ASP A 129 7.87 1.24 -12.82
C ASP A 129 7.37 0.17 -11.83
N TRP A 130 6.31 -0.54 -12.18
CA TRP A 130 5.67 -1.47 -11.24
C TRP A 130 6.61 -2.59 -10.80
N ASP A 131 7.39 -3.16 -11.73
CA ASP A 131 8.35 -4.22 -11.44
C ASP A 131 9.51 -3.72 -10.56
N GLY A 132 10.10 -2.57 -10.88
CA GLY A 132 11.17 -1.96 -10.08
C GLY A 132 10.69 -1.54 -8.68
N ALA A 133 9.45 -1.06 -8.55
CA ALA A 133 8.82 -0.78 -7.26
C ALA A 133 8.68 -2.05 -6.42
N ARG A 134 8.17 -3.14 -7.03
CA ARG A 134 8.04 -4.44 -6.37
C ARG A 134 9.38 -4.99 -5.90
N GLN A 135 10.38 -5.02 -6.77
CA GLN A 135 11.73 -5.48 -6.44
C GLN A 135 12.35 -4.68 -5.29
N HIS A 136 12.09 -3.37 -5.23
CA HIS A 136 12.54 -2.57 -4.10
C HIS A 136 11.83 -2.93 -2.78
N CYS A 137 10.52 -3.17 -2.80
CA CYS A 137 9.83 -3.58 -1.58
C CYS A 137 10.31 -4.95 -1.10
N ILE A 138 10.56 -5.88 -2.02
CA ILE A 138 11.16 -7.20 -1.73
C ILE A 138 12.55 -7.05 -1.11
N SER A 139 13.42 -6.21 -1.68
CA SER A 139 14.76 -6.00 -1.12
C SER A 139 14.75 -5.29 0.25
N ALA A 140 13.67 -4.57 0.57
CA ALA A 140 13.43 -3.96 1.87
C ALA A 140 12.80 -4.92 2.90
N GLY A 141 12.56 -6.19 2.55
CA GLY A 141 11.99 -7.21 3.43
C GLY A 141 10.45 -7.28 3.42
N GLY A 142 9.81 -6.71 2.40
CA GLY A 142 8.36 -6.71 2.23
C GLY A 142 7.92 -7.09 0.82
N ASP A 143 6.77 -6.58 0.39
CA ASP A 143 6.33 -6.57 -1.01
C ASP A 143 5.47 -5.30 -1.22
N LEU A 144 4.96 -5.06 -2.43
CA LEU A 144 3.87 -4.11 -2.62
C LEU A 144 2.64 -4.56 -1.79
N PRO A 145 1.87 -3.63 -1.20
CA PRO A 145 0.78 -3.98 -0.31
C PRO A 145 -0.33 -4.71 -1.05
N LEU A 146 -0.92 -5.67 -0.35
CA LEU A 146 -2.14 -6.34 -0.77
C LEU A 146 -3.29 -5.65 -0.07
N ILE A 147 -4.11 -4.92 -0.82
CA ILE A 147 -5.27 -4.23 -0.25
C ILE A 147 -6.42 -5.23 -0.21
N ASP A 148 -6.31 -6.27 0.61
CA ASP A 148 -7.31 -7.32 0.74
C ASP A 148 -8.31 -7.05 1.89
N MET A 149 -8.10 -5.95 2.63
CA MET A 149 -8.91 -5.56 3.78
C MET A 149 -9.14 -4.04 3.80
N GLU A 150 -10.33 -3.64 4.26
CA GLU A 150 -10.73 -2.22 4.37
C GLU A 150 -9.88 -1.43 5.37
N SER A 151 -9.34 -2.10 6.39
CA SER A 151 -8.38 -1.56 7.35
C SER A 151 -7.12 -1.03 6.66
N LYS A 152 -6.47 -1.86 5.83
CA LYS A 152 -5.28 -1.50 5.05
C LYS A 152 -5.56 -0.34 4.10
N ARG A 153 -6.72 -0.38 3.43
CA ARG A 153 -7.18 0.72 2.59
C ARG A 153 -7.29 2.01 3.41
N SER A 154 -7.93 1.95 4.57
CA SER A 154 -8.13 3.10 5.45
C SER A 154 -6.81 3.68 5.95
N ASP A 155 -5.83 2.84 6.25
CA ASP A 155 -4.50 3.28 6.69
C ASP A 155 -3.78 4.11 5.61
N ILE A 156 -3.86 3.66 4.35
CA ILE A 156 -3.32 4.39 3.19
C ILE A 156 -4.07 5.70 2.96
N LEU A 157 -5.41 5.68 3.05
CA LEU A 157 -6.23 6.89 2.91
C LEU A 157 -5.95 7.90 4.04
N ASN A 158 -5.75 7.44 5.26
CA ASN A 158 -5.37 8.28 6.40
C ASN A 158 -4.01 8.91 6.19
N HIS A 159 -3.04 8.21 5.59
CA HIS A 159 -1.76 8.81 5.22
C HIS A 159 -1.94 9.95 4.20
N TYR A 160 -2.80 9.77 3.19
CA TYR A 160 -3.11 10.80 2.21
C TYR A 160 -3.70 12.06 2.87
N GLN A 161 -4.59 11.89 3.84
CA GLN A 161 -5.17 13.01 4.60
C GLN A 161 -4.18 13.60 5.63
N GLY A 162 -3.34 12.79 6.27
CA GLY A 162 -2.32 13.24 7.22
C GLY A 162 -1.19 14.06 6.59
N SER A 163 -1.04 13.99 5.26
CA SER A 163 -0.15 14.87 4.48
C SER A 163 -0.74 16.28 4.26
N GLY A 164 -2.01 16.52 4.64
CA GLY A 164 -2.66 17.82 4.66
C GLY A 164 -3.63 17.95 5.85
N PHE A 165 -3.20 18.70 6.88
CA PHE A 165 -3.95 19.06 8.10
C PHE A 165 -3.96 18.01 9.23
N VAL A 166 -3.02 18.16 10.16
CA VAL A 166 -3.31 17.88 11.58
C VAL A 166 -4.35 18.90 12.06
N SER A 167 -5.64 18.56 12.04
CA SER A 167 -6.61 19.24 12.89
C SER A 167 -6.42 18.73 14.32
N PHE A 168 -5.51 19.38 15.06
CA PHE A 168 -5.64 19.35 16.51
C PHE A 168 -6.91 20.14 16.87
N TRP A 169 -7.75 19.58 17.73
CA TRP A 169 -8.83 20.33 18.35
C TRP A 169 -8.22 21.53 19.09
N VAL A 170 -8.37 22.73 18.55
CA VAL A 170 -8.35 23.91 19.42
C VAL A 170 -9.69 23.90 20.11
N ALA A 171 -9.69 23.63 21.41
CA ALA A 171 -10.89 23.74 22.22
C ALA A 171 -11.45 25.17 22.06
N ALA A 172 -12.49 25.34 21.25
CA ALA A 172 -13.34 26.52 21.31
C ALA A 172 -14.35 26.24 22.42
N ASN A 173 -14.12 26.85 23.58
CA ASN A 173 -15.11 26.94 24.65
C ASN A 173 -15.85 28.27 24.49
N ASP A 174 -17.13 28.23 24.12
CA ASP A 174 -18.03 29.37 24.28
C ASP A 174 -18.59 29.36 25.72
N ARG A 175 -18.28 30.41 26.47
CA ARG A 175 -18.90 30.72 27.77
C ARG A 175 -19.80 31.92 27.62
#